data_AF-S3K059-F1
#
_entry.id   AF-S3K059-F1
#
_cell.length_a   1.000
_cell.length_b   1.000
_cell.length_c   1.000
_cell.angle_alpha   90.00
_cell.angle_beta   90.00
_cell.angle_gamma   90.00
#
_symmetry.space_group_name_H-M   'P 1'
#
loop_
_entity.id
_entity.type
_entity.pdbx_description
1 polymer ?
#
loop_
_entity_poly.entity_id
_entity_poly.type
_entity_poly.pdbx_seq_one_letter_code
_entity_poly.pdbx_strand_id
1 'polypeptide(L)'
;MIDITHAVNNRIQFFSKLQRALLLALIFSFVLSLILYLAFYPGTRKLFLFESLDKKGTFAESRFIPRDHPYTQAHWFTEDLLLGPQTDRYRPLFPIGTKLVSFFKGNDGTVYVDLSEEAALQKRTSSQTAAACKLLEQNLRKNYNMHKISISIAGHKVYEYTD
;
A
#
# COMPACT_ATOMS: atom_id res chain seq x y z
N MET A 1 -43.95 -1.18 -59.81
CA MET A 1 -42.63 -0.54 -59.70
C MET A 1 -42.31 -0.44 -58.22
N ILE A 2 -41.66 -1.46 -57.66
CA ILE A 2 -41.47 -1.57 -56.21
C ILE A 2 -40.38 -0.59 -55.78
N ASP A 3 -40.66 0.11 -54.70
CA ASP A 3 -39.96 1.28 -54.18
C ASP A 3 -38.56 0.94 -53.63
N ILE A 4 -37.59 0.85 -54.54
CA ILE A 4 -36.17 0.57 -54.22
C ILE A 4 -35.61 1.67 -53.30
N THR A 5 -36.09 2.90 -53.46
CA THR A 5 -35.74 4.08 -52.66
C THR A 5 -36.15 3.93 -51.19
N HIS A 6 -37.38 3.50 -50.91
CA HIS A 6 -37.83 3.27 -49.53
C HIS A 6 -37.06 2.14 -48.83
N ALA A 7 -36.76 1.05 -49.54
CA ALA A 7 -36.03 -0.09 -48.97
C ALA A 7 -34.57 0.26 -48.61
N VAL A 8 -33.91 1.07 -49.45
CA VAL A 8 -32.53 1.53 -49.21
C VAL A 8 -32.47 2.52 -48.04
N ASN A 9 -33.40 3.46 -47.96
CA ASN A 9 -33.43 4.47 -46.89
C ASN A 9 -33.69 3.83 -45.51
N ASN A 10 -34.57 2.81 -45.44
CA ASN A 10 -34.83 2.06 -44.21
C ASN A 10 -33.61 1.25 -43.75
N ARG A 11 -32.82 0.68 -44.68
CA ARG A 11 -31.57 -0.03 -44.35
C ARG A 11 -30.53 0.92 -43.76
N ILE A 12 -30.32 2.10 -44.35
CA ILE A 12 -29.37 3.11 -43.86
C ILE A 12 -29.77 3.62 -42.45
N GLN A 13 -31.05 3.89 -42.23
CA GLN A 13 -31.55 4.24 -40.89
C GLN A 13 -31.40 3.10 -39.88
N PHE A 14 -31.61 1.84 -40.29
CA PHE A 14 -31.42 0.69 -39.41
C PHE A 14 -29.94 0.51 -39.01
N PHE A 15 -29.00 0.63 -39.96
CA PHE A 15 -27.56 0.56 -39.68
C PHE A 15 -27.12 1.64 -38.69
N SER A 16 -27.60 2.88 -38.86
CA SER A 16 -27.27 3.98 -37.92
C SER A 16 -27.90 3.81 -36.53
N LYS A 17 -29.12 3.26 -36.43
CA LYS A 17 -29.74 2.92 -35.13
C LYS A 17 -28.99 1.78 -34.43
N LEU A 18 -28.60 0.75 -35.17
CA LEU A 18 -27.80 -0.37 -34.66
C LEU A 18 -26.43 0.08 -34.17
N GLN A 19 -25.73 0.91 -34.96
CA GLN A 19 -24.44 1.50 -34.56
C GLN A 19 -24.55 2.33 -33.27
N ARG A 20 -25.59 3.16 -33.15
CA ARG A 20 -25.86 3.92 -31.90
C ARG A 20 -26.12 3.00 -30.71
N ALA A 21 -26.91 1.95 -30.89
CA ALA A 21 -27.18 0.98 -29.83
C ALA A 21 -25.91 0.24 -29.39
N LEU A 22 -25.07 -0.19 -30.33
CA LEU A 22 -23.78 -0.83 -30.03
C LEU A 22 -22.83 0.12 -29.31
N LEU A 23 -22.76 1.38 -29.72
CA LEU A 23 -21.93 2.39 -29.05
C LEU A 23 -22.40 2.61 -27.60
N LEU A 24 -23.72 2.73 -27.37
CA LEU A 24 -24.28 2.88 -26.03
C LEU A 24 -24.00 1.64 -25.16
N ALA A 25 -24.14 0.44 -25.71
CA ALA A 25 -23.82 -0.80 -25.01
C ALA A 25 -22.32 -0.89 -24.65
N LEU A 26 -21.44 -0.46 -25.55
CA LEU A 26 -19.99 -0.41 -25.31
C LEU A 26 -19.65 0.59 -24.20
N ILE A 27 -20.21 1.80 -24.25
CA ILE A 27 -20.02 2.83 -23.20
C ILE A 27 -20.54 2.31 -21.86
N PHE A 28 -21.73 1.71 -21.83
CA PHE A 28 -22.29 1.13 -20.61
C PHE A 28 -21.40 0.02 -20.04
N SER A 29 -20.94 -0.90 -20.89
CA SER A 29 -20.01 -1.98 -20.49
C SER A 29 -18.71 -1.43 -19.92
N PHE A 30 -18.13 -0.41 -20.57
CA PHE A 30 -16.92 0.24 -20.09
C PHE A 30 -17.13 0.94 -18.72
N VAL A 31 -18.21 1.70 -18.57
CA VAL A 31 -18.55 2.38 -17.31
C VAL A 31 -18.81 1.37 -16.20
N LEU A 32 -19.57 0.31 -16.48
CA LEU A 32 -19.83 -0.75 -15.51
C LEU A 32 -18.53 -1.45 -15.09
N SER A 33 -17.68 -1.80 -16.06
CA SER A 33 -16.36 -2.38 -15.80
C SER A 33 -15.49 -1.47 -14.92
N LEU A 34 -15.48 -0.16 -15.18
CA LEU A 34 -14.76 0.81 -14.37
C LEU A 34 -15.31 0.91 -12.94
N ILE A 35 -16.63 0.93 -12.78
CA ILE A 35 -17.28 0.95 -11.45
C ILE A 35 -16.91 -0.32 -10.66
N LEU A 36 -17.00 -1.49 -11.29
CA LEU A 36 -16.62 -2.76 -10.68
C LEU A 36 -15.14 -2.76 -10.29
N TYR A 37 -14.25 -2.28 -11.17
CA TYR A 37 -12.83 -2.18 -10.88
C TYR A 37 -12.56 -1.29 -9.65
N LEU A 38 -13.21 -0.12 -9.55
CA LEU A 38 -13.02 0.80 -8.43
C LEU A 38 -13.62 0.27 -7.12
N ALA A 39 -14.76 -0.42 -7.20
CA ALA A 39 -15.44 -1.02 -6.04
C ALA A 39 -14.67 -2.22 -5.48
N PHE A 40 -14.13 -3.08 -6.35
CA PHE A 40 -13.46 -4.33 -5.97
C PHE A 40 -11.94 -4.27 -6.07
N TYR A 41 -11.36 -3.06 -6.12
CA TYR A 41 -9.91 -2.91 -6.20
C TYR A 41 -9.23 -3.54 -4.96
N PRO A 42 -8.39 -4.58 -5.15
CA PRO A 42 -8.07 -5.50 -4.05
C PRO A 42 -7.03 -4.92 -3.07
N GLY A 43 -6.25 -3.92 -3.48
CA GLY A 43 -5.15 -3.41 -2.68
C GLY A 43 -4.02 -2.82 -3.52
N THR A 44 -2.97 -2.33 -2.86
CA THR A 44 -1.83 -1.69 -3.54
C THR A 44 -0.52 -2.41 -3.23
N ARG A 45 0.43 -2.38 -4.17
CA ARG A 45 1.79 -2.82 -3.89
C ARG A 45 2.57 -1.71 -3.19
N LYS A 46 3.22 -2.04 -2.08
CA LYS A 46 4.08 -1.15 -1.29
C LYS A 46 5.51 -1.66 -1.31
N LEU A 47 6.45 -0.74 -1.11
CA LEU A 47 7.87 -1.07 -1.01
C LEU A 47 8.28 -1.16 0.45
N PHE A 48 8.84 -2.29 0.83
CA PHE A 48 9.36 -2.58 2.16
C PHE A 48 10.87 -2.48 2.13
N LEU A 49 11.43 -1.54 2.88
CA LEU A 49 12.85 -1.26 2.92
C LEU A 49 13.51 -1.97 4.10
N PHE A 50 14.58 -2.71 3.81
CA PHE A 50 15.38 -3.48 4.77
C PHE A 50 16.88 -3.27 4.57
N GLU A 51 17.70 -3.57 5.57
CA GLU A 51 19.14 -3.72 5.40
C GLU A 51 19.47 -5.06 4.73
N SER A 52 20.50 -5.13 3.90
CA SER A 52 21.01 -6.42 3.41
C SER A 52 21.98 -7.06 4.41
N LEU A 53 21.95 -8.39 4.46
CA LEU A 53 22.94 -9.21 5.17
C LEU A 53 24.30 -9.23 4.46
N ASP A 54 24.29 -9.21 3.13
CA ASP A 54 25.47 -9.41 2.28
C ASP A 54 26.18 -8.10 1.93
N LYS A 55 25.43 -7.01 1.76
CA LYS A 55 25.93 -5.74 1.26
C LYS A 55 25.52 -4.58 2.16
N LYS A 56 26.41 -3.60 2.32
CA LYS A 56 26.02 -2.33 2.94
C LYS A 56 25.03 -1.61 2.02
N GLY A 57 23.85 -1.31 2.55
CA GLY A 57 22.81 -0.55 1.84
C GLY A 57 21.40 -0.96 2.23
N THR A 58 20.45 -0.16 1.76
CA THR A 58 19.02 -0.41 1.90
C THR A 58 18.50 -1.08 0.63
N PHE A 59 17.74 -2.15 0.80
CA PHE A 59 17.12 -2.92 -0.27
C PHE A 59 15.61 -2.91 -0.12
N ALA A 60 14.90 -3.14 -1.23
CA ALA A 60 13.46 -3.03 -1.27
C ALA A 60 12.82 -4.36 -1.71
N GLU A 61 11.78 -4.77 -1.00
CA GLU A 61 10.84 -5.80 -1.43
C GLU A 61 9.52 -5.15 -1.85
N SER A 62 8.87 -5.68 -2.89
CA SER A 62 7.51 -5.25 -3.25
C SER A 62 6.51 -6.25 -2.71
N ARG A 63 5.62 -5.80 -1.82
CA ARG A 63 4.55 -6.64 -1.26
C ARG A 63 3.19 -6.04 -1.51
N PHE A 64 2.18 -6.91 -1.57
CA PHE A 64 0.80 -6.51 -1.74
C PHE A 64 0.16 -6.24 -0.38
N ILE A 65 -0.44 -5.06 -0.22
CA ILE A 65 -1.21 -4.68 0.96
C ILE A 65 -2.70 -4.64 0.58
N PRO A 66 -3.55 -5.46 1.21
CA PRO A 66 -4.97 -5.48 0.92
C PRO A 66 -5.61 -4.13 1.28
N ARG A 67 -6.63 -3.74 0.50
CA ARG A 67 -7.37 -2.50 0.75
C ARG A 67 -8.25 -2.60 2.00
N ASP A 68 -8.94 -3.73 2.14
CA ASP A 68 -9.88 -3.98 3.22
C ASP A 68 -9.15 -4.64 4.40
N HIS A 69 -8.91 -3.84 5.43
CA HIS A 69 -8.39 -4.29 6.71
C HIS A 69 -9.08 -3.50 7.85
N PRO A 70 -9.35 -4.10 9.02
CA PRO A 70 -9.89 -3.38 10.19
C PRO A 70 -9.06 -2.18 10.64
N TYR A 71 -7.76 -2.19 10.32
CA TYR A 71 -6.83 -1.13 10.66
C TYR A 71 -6.51 -0.24 9.47
N THR A 72 -6.00 0.96 9.74
CA THR A 72 -5.47 1.83 8.69
C THR A 72 -4.39 1.10 7.89
N GLN A 73 -4.28 1.37 6.59
CA GLN A 73 -3.29 0.70 5.74
C GLN A 73 -1.85 0.88 6.25
N ALA A 74 -1.54 2.03 6.87
CA ALA A 74 -0.22 2.29 7.46
C ALA A 74 0.04 1.45 8.72
N HIS A 75 -0.99 1.25 9.55
CA HIS A 75 -0.90 0.35 10.71
C HIS A 75 -0.58 -1.07 10.27
N TRP A 76 -1.38 -1.62 9.37
CA TRP A 76 -1.18 -2.97 8.84
C TRP A 76 0.17 -3.14 8.15
N PHE A 77 0.56 -2.17 7.32
CA PHE A 77 1.88 -2.15 6.70
C PHE A 77 3.00 -2.18 7.74
N THR A 78 2.84 -1.47 8.86
CA THR A 78 3.82 -1.48 9.94
C THR A 78 3.88 -2.83 10.63
N GLU A 79 2.74 -3.47 10.90
CA GLU A 79 2.71 -4.84 11.44
C GLU A 79 3.40 -5.84 10.50
N ASP A 80 3.10 -5.81 9.20
CA ASP A 80 3.73 -6.66 8.18
C ASP A 80 5.25 -6.38 8.08
N LEU A 81 5.66 -5.12 8.19
CA LEU A 81 7.07 -4.75 8.19
C LEU A 81 7.82 -5.33 9.40
N LEU A 82 7.17 -5.42 10.57
CA LEU A 82 7.73 -6.01 11.79
C LEU A 82 7.86 -7.54 11.71
N LEU A 83 7.06 -8.21 10.87
CA LEU A 83 7.25 -9.64 10.58
C LEU A 83 8.60 -9.92 9.89
N GLY A 84 9.23 -8.89 9.32
CA GLY A 84 10.54 -8.96 8.70
C GLY A 84 10.47 -9.26 7.19
N PRO A 85 11.64 -9.44 6.55
CA PRO A 85 11.77 -9.68 5.12
C PRO A 85 11.21 -11.05 4.70
N GLN A 86 10.73 -11.17 3.46
CA GLN A 86 10.34 -12.46 2.89
C GLN A 86 11.54 -13.22 2.32
N THR A 87 12.65 -12.53 2.06
CA THR A 87 13.91 -13.16 1.66
C THR A 87 14.91 -13.26 2.81
N ASP A 88 15.61 -14.38 2.87
CA ASP A 88 16.67 -14.65 3.85
C ASP A 88 17.92 -13.77 3.67
N ARG A 89 17.96 -12.89 2.65
CA ARG A 89 19.11 -12.01 2.36
C ARG A 89 19.02 -10.64 3.03
N TYR A 90 17.90 -10.32 3.66
CA TYR A 90 17.67 -9.05 4.31
C TYR A 90 17.54 -9.23 5.82
N ARG A 91 17.83 -8.17 6.57
CA ARG A 91 17.68 -8.14 8.02
C ARG A 91 16.29 -7.63 8.39
N PRO A 92 15.57 -8.31 9.30
CA PRO A 92 14.47 -7.70 10.04
C PRO A 92 14.90 -6.38 10.68
N LEU A 93 14.00 -5.40 10.70
CA LEU A 93 14.27 -4.11 11.38
C LEU A 93 14.54 -4.37 12.86
N PHE A 94 13.66 -5.11 13.51
CA PHE A 94 13.73 -5.43 14.94
C PHE A 94 13.83 -6.94 15.15
N PRO A 95 14.21 -7.41 16.35
CA PRO A 95 14.16 -8.82 16.70
C PRO A 95 12.80 -9.44 16.42
N ILE A 96 12.81 -10.68 15.91
CA ILE A 96 11.60 -11.49 15.72
C ILE A 96 10.85 -11.57 17.05
N GLY A 97 9.54 -11.31 17.01
CA GLY A 97 8.67 -11.24 18.17
C GLY A 97 8.35 -9.81 18.63
N THR A 98 9.02 -8.80 18.07
CA THR A 98 8.64 -7.39 18.26
C THR A 98 7.20 -7.17 17.77
N LYS A 99 6.36 -6.57 18.62
CA LYS A 99 4.96 -6.26 18.33
C LYS A 99 4.77 -4.76 18.22
N LEU A 100 3.79 -4.38 17.40
CA LEU A 100 3.25 -3.04 17.38
C LEU A 100 2.25 -2.92 18.54
N VAL A 101 2.61 -2.15 19.57
CA VAL A 101 1.79 -1.96 20.78
C VAL A 101 0.71 -0.91 20.52
N SER A 102 1.10 0.20 19.89
CA SER A 102 0.15 1.23 19.48
C SER A 102 0.61 1.97 18.23
N PHE A 103 -0.37 2.44 17.45
CA PHE A 103 -0.14 3.24 16.27
C PHE A 103 -1.28 4.23 16.10
N PHE A 104 -0.99 5.51 16.22
CA PHE A 104 -2.00 6.54 16.09
C PHE A 104 -1.40 7.84 15.60
N LYS A 105 -2.25 8.67 15.00
CA LYS A 105 -1.88 10.01 14.55
C LYS A 105 -2.42 11.03 15.57
N GLY A 106 -1.52 11.83 16.14
CA GLY A 106 -1.86 12.95 17.00
C GLY A 106 -2.49 14.12 16.23
N ASN A 107 -3.09 15.04 16.97
CA ASN A 107 -3.75 16.22 16.41
C ASN A 107 -2.78 17.18 15.70
N ASP A 108 -1.51 17.16 16.11
CA ASP A 108 -0.41 17.93 15.52
C ASP A 108 0.15 17.31 14.22
N GLY A 109 -0.44 16.19 13.80
CA GLY A 109 -0.03 15.42 12.62
C GLY A 109 1.05 14.38 12.88
N THR A 110 1.56 14.27 14.11
CA THR A 110 2.62 13.32 14.47
C THR A 110 2.08 11.90 14.52
N VAL A 111 2.77 10.98 13.86
CA VAL A 111 2.46 9.55 13.91
C VAL A 111 3.28 8.92 15.03
N TYR A 112 2.59 8.46 16.06
CA TYR A 112 3.17 7.77 17.20
C TYR A 112 3.13 6.27 16.94
N VAL A 113 4.29 5.64 17.04
CA VAL A 113 4.49 4.20 16.87
C VAL A 113 5.14 3.68 18.13
N ASP A 114 4.43 2.88 18.91
CA ASP A 114 4.98 2.23 20.10
C ASP A 114 5.22 0.75 19.84
N LEU A 115 6.42 0.28 20.14
CA LEU A 115 6.86 -1.09 19.94
C LEU A 115 7.03 -1.79 21.28
N SER A 116 6.90 -3.12 21.29
CA SER A 116 7.11 -3.91 22.49
C SER A 116 8.58 -3.94 22.92
N GLU A 117 8.85 -4.31 24.17
CA GLU A 117 10.21 -4.31 24.75
C GLU A 117 11.23 -5.14 23.96
N GLU A 118 10.77 -6.14 23.22
CA GLU A 118 11.61 -6.97 22.35
C GLU A 118 12.34 -6.15 21.29
N ALA A 119 11.81 -4.99 20.87
CA ALA A 119 12.49 -4.08 19.95
C ALA A 119 13.83 -3.54 20.50
N ALA A 120 13.98 -3.47 21.83
CA ALA A 120 15.20 -3.02 22.48
C ALA A 120 16.28 -4.12 22.56
N LEU A 121 15.91 -5.39 22.38
CA LEU A 121 16.83 -6.52 22.51
C LEU A 121 17.77 -6.60 21.31
N GLN A 122 18.95 -5.99 21.36
CA GLN A 122 19.91 -6.10 20.26
C GLN A 122 20.31 -7.56 20.00
N LYS A 123 19.85 -8.12 18.88
CA LYS A 123 20.25 -9.43 18.37
C LYS A 123 21.05 -9.25 17.08
N ARG A 124 22.08 -10.07 16.88
CA ARG A 124 22.93 -10.03 15.66
C ARG A 124 22.16 -10.27 14.36
N THR A 125 20.93 -10.79 14.46
CA THR A 125 20.06 -11.16 13.33
C THR A 125 19.13 -10.04 12.88
N SER A 126 19.03 -8.92 13.60
CA SER A 126 18.24 -7.75 13.20
C SER A 126 19.12 -6.53 12.94
N SER A 127 18.53 -5.47 12.40
CA SER A 127 19.18 -4.16 12.35
C SER A 127 19.45 -3.61 13.75
N GLN A 128 20.44 -2.72 13.83
CA GLN A 128 20.71 -1.96 15.06
C GLN A 128 19.55 -1.01 15.33
N THR A 129 19.16 -0.80 16.59
CA THR A 129 17.94 -0.05 16.97
C THR A 129 17.83 1.32 16.28
N ALA A 130 18.91 2.09 16.20
CA ALA A 130 18.92 3.38 15.52
C ALA A 130 18.69 3.26 14.00
N ALA A 131 19.31 2.27 13.35
CA ALA A 131 19.12 1.99 11.94
C ALA A 131 17.71 1.44 11.66
N ALA A 132 17.20 0.60 12.55
CA ALA A 132 15.85 0.05 12.50
C ALA A 132 14.78 1.17 12.58
N CYS A 133 14.92 2.09 13.53
CA CYS A 133 14.00 3.23 13.67
C CYS A 133 14.04 4.14 12.44
N LYS A 134 15.24 4.39 11.89
CA LYS A 134 15.39 5.14 10.64
C LYS A 134 14.76 4.42 9.45
N LEU A 135 14.93 3.10 9.33
CA LEU A 135 14.28 2.33 8.27
C LEU A 135 12.76 2.34 8.41
N LEU A 136 12.23 2.23 9.63
CA LEU A 136 10.80 2.34 9.90
C LEU A 136 10.27 3.71 9.46
N GLU A 137 10.96 4.79 9.83
CA GLU A 137 10.67 6.15 9.37
C GLU A 137 10.66 6.26 7.84
N GLN A 138 11.72 5.81 7.16
CA GLN A 138 11.81 5.84 5.71
C GLN A 138 10.68 5.06 5.01
N ASN A 139 10.30 3.91 5.56
CA ASN A 139 9.20 3.10 5.05
C ASN A 139 7.86 3.86 5.16
N LEU A 140 7.57 4.47 6.31
CA LEU A 140 6.35 5.22 6.55
C LEU A 140 6.26 6.47 5.67
N ARG A 141 7.36 7.22 5.56
CA ARG A 141 7.45 8.37 4.65
C ARG A 141 7.21 7.99 3.20
N LYS A 142 7.93 6.98 2.70
CA LYS A 142 7.89 6.61 1.29
C LYS A 142 6.51 6.09 0.88
N ASN A 143 5.83 5.34 1.75
CA ASN A 143 4.58 4.69 1.41
C ASN A 143 3.31 5.48 1.79
N TYR A 144 3.41 6.42 2.75
CA TYR A 144 2.27 7.14 3.33
C TYR A 144 2.50 8.65 3.54
N ASN A 145 3.64 9.22 3.11
CA ASN A 145 3.94 10.66 3.17
C ASN A 145 3.78 11.26 4.58
N MET A 146 4.28 10.55 5.59
CA MET A 146 4.22 10.96 7.00
C MET A 146 5.41 11.86 7.36
N HIS A 147 5.17 13.12 7.73
CA HIS A 147 6.22 14.12 7.93
C HIS A 147 6.71 14.27 9.38
N LYS A 148 5.95 13.71 10.34
CA LYS A 148 6.29 13.72 11.76
C LYS A 148 6.06 12.32 12.33
N ILE A 149 7.11 11.70 12.84
CA ILE A 149 7.08 10.32 13.33
C ILE A 149 7.82 10.26 14.66
N SER A 150 7.15 9.72 15.68
CA SER A 150 7.74 9.43 16.98
C SER A 150 7.67 7.94 17.25
N ILE A 151 8.83 7.31 17.45
CA ILE A 151 8.93 5.88 17.74
C ILE A 151 9.30 5.72 19.21
N SER A 152 8.51 4.91 19.90
CA SER A 152 8.72 4.52 21.29
C SER A 152 8.90 3.01 21.40
N ILE A 153 9.61 2.58 22.43
CA ILE A 153 9.74 1.17 22.80
C ILE A 153 9.31 1.05 24.26
N ALA A 154 8.30 0.22 24.53
CA ALA A 154 7.68 0.07 25.84
C ALA A 154 7.27 1.43 26.45
N GLY A 155 6.71 2.32 25.64
CA GLY A 155 6.29 3.67 26.05
C GLY A 155 7.42 4.69 26.20
N HIS A 156 8.69 4.30 26.02
CA HIS A 156 9.82 5.22 26.07
C HIS A 156 10.20 5.69 24.66
N LYS A 157 10.15 7.00 24.41
CA LYS A 157 10.55 7.57 23.12
C LYS A 157 12.04 7.30 22.85
N VAL A 158 12.33 6.66 21.72
CA VAL A 158 13.70 6.31 21.30
C VAL A 158 14.13 6.99 20.00
N TYR A 159 13.18 7.46 19.19
CA TYR A 159 13.46 8.11 17.92
C TYR A 159 12.37 9.12 17.57
N GLU A 160 12.79 10.19 16.90
CA GLU A 160 11.91 11.26 16.44
C GLU A 160 12.40 11.77 15.10
N TYR A 161 11.45 11.95 14.18
CA TYR A 161 11.67 12.56 12.88
C TYR A 161 10.62 13.64 12.66
N THR A 162 11.08 14.80 12.22
CA THR A 162 10.28 15.96 11.83
C THR A 162 10.94 16.58 10.60
N ASP A 163 10.19 16.73 9.53
CA ASP A 163 10.62 17.45 8.31
C ASP A 163 10.58 18.98 8.49
#